data_AF-A0A8C6TBK7-F1
#
_entry.id   AF-A0A8C6TBK7-F1
#
_cell.length_a   1.000
_cell.length_b   1.000
_cell.length_c   1.000
_cell.angle_alpha   90.00
_cell.angle_beta   90.00
_cell.angle_gamma   90.00
#
_symmetry.space_group_name_H-M   'P 1'
#
loop_
_entity.id
_entity.type
_entity.pdbx_description
1 polymer ?
#
loop_
_entity_poly.entity_id
_entity_poly.type
_entity_poly.pdbx_seq_one_letter_code
_entity_poly.pdbx_strand_id
1 'polypeptide(L)'
;GSGILGQTLLFKDVLTLMLHFQFLQLHWKTDPCYSFYGVDGTTCSLLKYLSQTEDFAPLRRGTTSLPTMASETTSAHTEEGTAHSKAIISFDTVCNQMSVVLRPKSRFEAMVERGGPLGELVQWADLGASLTILGHNVTLTTSQHLLHRLVCGFSNSKITSTHRPVTSIPGEPCSPFRCRFRILDSFGTEPAFNLGTYARSREYKTLWGSWDLHPQQFMTMFPHTPDNSFLGFVSEEAMNADVKKEATDSYEKGNVAVVYAKQEYMWEVCTKVAFSLVPFMCVHTLVLPSQLFCFNRSNSFLFQVFVGLGFPYEGPAPIEAIAMGCAFLQPRFNPPHSSKNNNFYRGKPTTRKISSQHPYAEEFIGKPHVWTVDINNSTEIRQAVKDILHAQVQPFTPREFTCEGMLERLQAYITHQCPEDAVESSGCVVRRRVPALLSRCEPALFHHINSALNCSSVEPDVSHLFPAYSPWGRQCHLQQEPFLFSCAGSDPSFRRLCACRAFLPGQVALCPDCQ
;
A
#
# COMPACT_ATOMS: atom_id res chain seq x y z
N GLY A 1 41.11 -13.66 10.83
CA GLY A 1 39.88 -13.83 11.63
C GLY A 1 38.82 -14.39 10.72
N SER A 2 38.34 -15.59 10.99
CA SER A 2 37.50 -16.37 10.04
C SER A 2 36.83 -17.58 10.72
N GLY A 3 36.43 -17.45 12.00
CA GLY A 3 35.87 -18.57 12.78
C GLY A 3 34.60 -18.27 13.59
N ILE A 4 34.21 -17.00 13.78
CA ILE A 4 33.15 -16.63 14.73
C ILE A 4 31.74 -16.71 14.09
N LEU A 5 31.58 -16.31 12.82
CA LEU A 5 30.26 -16.25 12.15
C LEU A 5 29.53 -17.61 12.11
N GLY A 6 30.27 -18.73 11.97
CA GLY A 6 29.67 -20.05 11.79
C GLY A 6 28.98 -20.62 13.03
N GLN A 7 29.45 -20.27 14.24
CA GLN A 7 28.89 -20.81 15.49
C GLN A 7 27.64 -20.05 15.95
N THR A 8 27.52 -18.75 15.65
CA THR A 8 26.37 -17.93 16.08
C THR A 8 25.08 -18.24 15.33
N LEU A 9 25.16 -18.75 14.09
CA LEU A 9 24.01 -19.20 13.30
C LEU A 9 23.40 -20.48 13.92
N LEU A 10 24.20 -21.55 14.02
CA LEU A 10 23.79 -22.85 14.56
C LEU A 10 23.14 -22.77 15.95
N PHE A 11 23.54 -21.81 16.80
CA PHE A 11 22.95 -21.64 18.13
C PHE A 11 21.55 -21.01 18.14
N LYS A 12 21.23 -20.14 17.16
CA LYS A 12 19.91 -19.52 17.04
C LYS A 12 18.86 -20.52 16.54
N ASP A 13 19.23 -21.33 15.56
CA ASP A 13 18.33 -22.30 14.92
C ASP A 13 17.89 -23.37 15.93
N VAL A 14 18.85 -23.91 16.71
CA VAL A 14 18.57 -24.92 17.75
C VAL A 14 17.65 -24.37 18.85
N LEU A 15 17.88 -23.15 19.35
CA LEU A 15 17.03 -22.56 20.39
C LEU A 15 15.61 -22.28 19.87
N THR A 16 15.51 -21.79 18.62
CA THR A 16 14.23 -21.53 17.96
C THR A 16 13.44 -22.81 17.75
N LEU A 17 14.10 -23.90 17.33
CA LEU A 17 13.48 -25.21 17.21
C LEU A 17 13.00 -25.76 18.57
N MET A 18 13.82 -25.65 19.63
CA MET A 18 13.44 -26.14 20.96
C MET A 18 12.18 -25.43 21.50
N LEU A 19 12.06 -24.12 21.29
CA LEU A 19 10.88 -23.36 21.71
C LEU A 19 9.61 -23.75 20.93
N HIS A 20 9.69 -23.89 19.60
CA HIS A 20 8.54 -24.34 18.80
C HIS A 20 8.16 -25.81 19.10
N PHE A 21 9.14 -26.67 19.37
CA PHE A 21 8.89 -28.04 19.78
C PHE A 21 8.18 -28.12 21.14
N GLN A 22 8.64 -27.36 22.15
CA GLN A 22 7.97 -27.26 23.45
C GLN A 22 6.55 -26.67 23.33
N PHE A 23 6.37 -25.63 22.51
CA PHE A 23 5.06 -25.06 22.23
C PHE A 23 4.11 -26.11 21.63
N LEU A 24 4.52 -26.81 20.57
CA LEU A 24 3.65 -27.82 19.96
C LEU A 24 3.41 -29.03 20.89
N GLN A 25 4.37 -29.47 21.71
CA GLN A 25 4.12 -30.52 22.71
C GLN A 25 2.93 -30.20 23.64
N LEU A 26 2.77 -28.93 24.01
CA LEU A 26 1.68 -28.47 24.88
C LEU A 26 0.41 -28.04 24.12
N HIS A 27 0.54 -27.56 22.89
CA HIS A 27 -0.52 -26.82 22.20
C HIS A 27 -0.94 -27.38 20.83
N TRP A 28 -0.39 -28.50 20.33
CA TRP A 28 -0.80 -29.07 19.03
C TRP A 28 -2.28 -29.45 18.92
N LYS A 29 -3.00 -29.56 20.05
CA LYS A 29 -4.46 -29.81 20.07
C LYS A 29 -5.32 -28.53 20.03
N THR A 30 -4.71 -27.35 19.99
CA THR A 30 -5.44 -26.06 20.00
C THR A 30 -5.90 -25.61 18.62
N ASP A 31 -5.30 -26.14 17.55
CA ASP A 31 -5.72 -25.91 16.16
C ASP A 31 -5.86 -27.26 15.42
N PRO A 32 -7.01 -27.56 14.80
CA PRO A 32 -7.20 -28.77 13.98
C PRO A 32 -6.20 -28.92 12.82
N CYS A 33 -5.57 -27.83 12.37
CA CYS A 33 -4.58 -27.83 11.30
C CYS A 33 -3.38 -28.75 11.60
N TYR A 34 -2.95 -28.84 12.86
CA TYR A 34 -1.85 -29.71 13.24
C TYR A 34 -2.18 -31.20 13.01
N SER A 35 -3.41 -31.64 13.33
CA SER A 35 -3.81 -33.03 13.08
C SER A 35 -4.03 -33.32 11.59
N PHE A 36 -4.47 -32.33 10.81
CA PHE A 36 -4.55 -32.42 9.35
C PHE A 36 -3.18 -32.68 8.70
N TYR A 37 -2.11 -32.06 9.20
CA TYR A 37 -0.73 -32.35 8.77
C TYR A 37 -0.11 -33.60 9.45
N GLY A 38 -0.90 -34.41 10.15
CA GLY A 38 -0.45 -35.67 10.74
C GLY A 38 0.33 -35.54 12.05
N VAL A 39 0.20 -34.42 12.78
CA VAL A 39 0.68 -34.34 14.16
C VAL A 39 -0.25 -35.16 15.06
N ASP A 40 0.31 -36.19 15.69
CA ASP A 40 -0.34 -37.09 16.65
C ASP A 40 0.11 -36.84 18.11
N GLY A 41 1.00 -35.86 18.31
CA GLY A 41 1.60 -35.52 19.60
C GLY A 41 2.83 -36.34 19.98
N THR A 42 3.24 -37.32 19.17
CA THR A 42 4.55 -37.97 19.33
C THR A 42 5.68 -37.02 18.95
N THR A 43 6.83 -37.13 19.63
CA THR A 43 8.06 -36.39 19.29
C THR A 43 8.44 -36.51 17.81
N CYS A 44 8.13 -37.64 17.16
CA CYS A 44 8.45 -37.86 15.76
C CYS A 44 7.54 -37.06 14.81
N SER A 45 6.22 -37.05 15.03
CA SER A 45 5.29 -36.27 14.19
C SER A 45 5.48 -34.77 14.39
N LEU A 46 5.71 -34.33 15.62
CA LEU A 46 6.02 -32.94 15.98
C LEU A 46 7.29 -32.44 15.26
N LEU A 47 8.38 -33.21 15.30
CA LEU A 47 9.61 -32.86 14.58
C LEU A 47 9.48 -32.99 13.06
N LYS A 48 8.66 -33.91 12.56
CA LYS A 48 8.37 -34.04 11.12
C LYS A 48 7.61 -32.81 10.61
N TYR A 49 6.57 -32.37 11.31
CA TYR A 49 5.83 -31.16 11.00
C TYR A 49 6.74 -29.91 11.03
N LEU A 50 7.56 -29.77 12.07
CA LEU A 50 8.54 -28.69 12.18
C LEU A 50 9.67 -28.73 11.15
N SER A 51 9.96 -29.87 10.49
CA SER A 51 10.99 -29.97 9.43
C SER A 51 10.44 -30.00 8.00
N GLN A 52 9.17 -30.36 7.80
CA GLN A 52 8.59 -30.61 6.46
C GLN A 52 7.40 -29.72 6.13
N THR A 53 6.82 -29.03 7.11
CA THR A 53 5.69 -28.10 6.92
C THR A 53 6.04 -26.68 7.32
N GLU A 54 6.74 -26.50 8.45
CA GLU A 54 7.10 -25.17 9.01
C GLU A 54 8.60 -24.83 8.84
N ASP A 55 9.43 -25.74 8.30
CA ASP A 55 10.85 -25.49 7.91
C ASP A 55 11.79 -24.99 9.05
N PHE A 56 11.43 -25.22 10.31
CA PHE A 56 12.19 -24.84 11.52
C PHE A 56 13.22 -25.89 11.99
N ALA A 57 13.25 -27.09 11.40
CA ALA A 57 14.13 -28.18 11.82
C ALA A 57 14.98 -28.73 10.66
N PRO A 58 16.33 -28.77 10.78
CA PRO A 58 17.20 -29.25 9.72
C PRO A 58 16.99 -30.75 9.45
N LEU A 59 16.96 -31.11 8.16
CA LEU A 59 16.86 -32.50 7.71
C LEU A 59 18.02 -33.34 8.28
N ARG A 60 17.68 -34.45 8.95
CA ARG A 60 18.66 -35.29 9.67
C ARG A 60 19.74 -35.87 8.76
N ARG A 61 20.93 -35.28 8.81
CA ARG A 61 22.22 -36.00 8.74
C ARG A 61 22.92 -35.83 10.10
N GLY A 62 23.79 -36.77 10.48
CA GLY A 62 24.08 -37.06 11.88
C GLY A 62 25.00 -36.09 12.64
N THR A 63 24.56 -35.72 13.85
CA THR A 63 25.36 -35.60 15.11
C THR A 63 26.71 -34.85 15.12
N THR A 64 26.81 -33.72 15.86
CA THR A 64 27.58 -33.61 17.14
C THR A 64 27.55 -32.20 17.81
N SER A 65 27.30 -32.18 19.14
CA SER A 65 27.70 -31.26 20.25
C SER A 65 27.88 -29.71 20.17
N LEU A 66 27.34 -29.06 21.24
CA LEU A 66 27.50 -27.73 21.94
C LEU A 66 28.94 -27.09 22.02
N PRO A 67 29.20 -25.83 22.55
CA PRO A 67 28.46 -24.99 23.54
C PRO A 67 28.37 -23.44 23.27
N THR A 68 28.44 -22.58 24.32
CA THR A 68 27.37 -21.63 24.77
C THR A 68 27.90 -20.33 25.47
N MET A 69 27.02 -19.35 25.80
CA MET A 69 27.18 -18.15 26.69
C MET A 69 27.83 -16.86 26.09
N ALA A 70 27.77 -15.62 26.65
CA ALA A 70 26.81 -14.76 27.42
C ALA A 70 27.56 -13.40 27.75
N SER A 71 27.08 -12.23 28.23
CA SER A 71 25.77 -11.52 28.42
C SER A 71 26.03 -10.00 28.79
N GLU A 72 24.99 -9.27 29.30
CA GLU A 72 24.99 -8.04 30.15
C GLU A 72 24.92 -6.60 29.57
N THR A 73 24.61 -5.62 30.44
CA THR A 73 23.72 -4.44 30.17
C THR A 73 24.00 -3.17 31.04
N THR A 74 23.04 -2.20 31.06
CA THR A 74 22.93 -0.93 31.87
C THR A 74 23.53 0.34 31.23
N SER A 75 23.01 1.58 31.38
CA SER A 75 21.77 2.12 31.99
C SER A 75 21.25 3.38 31.22
N ALA A 76 20.50 4.31 31.85
CA ALA A 76 19.96 5.55 31.26
C ALA A 76 19.71 6.68 32.31
N HIS A 77 19.50 7.93 31.87
CA HIS A 77 19.05 9.08 32.67
C HIS A 77 18.10 10.01 31.86
N THR A 78 17.37 10.91 32.54
CA THR A 78 16.26 11.72 31.99
C THR A 78 16.08 13.05 32.72
N GLU A 79 15.65 14.12 32.03
CA GLU A 79 14.79 15.18 32.60
C GLU A 79 14.05 15.97 31.48
N GLU A 80 13.27 17.01 31.81
CA GLU A 80 12.02 17.35 31.10
C GLU A 80 12.00 18.65 30.26
N GLY A 81 11.01 18.77 29.34
CA GLY A 81 10.15 19.97 29.35
C GLY A 81 9.95 20.83 28.08
N THR A 82 9.12 20.40 27.12
CA THR A 82 8.33 21.32 26.24
C THR A 82 7.04 20.67 25.72
N ALA A 83 6.08 21.50 25.31
CA ALA A 83 4.83 21.03 24.70
C ALA A 83 5.04 20.63 23.23
N HIS A 84 4.88 19.33 22.92
CA HIS A 84 5.04 18.80 21.56
C HIS A 84 3.77 18.05 21.11
N SER A 85 3.32 18.34 19.89
CA SER A 85 2.28 17.57 19.18
C SER A 85 2.78 16.16 18.87
N LYS A 86 2.43 15.18 19.72
CA LYS A 86 2.87 13.79 19.59
C LYS A 86 2.19 13.08 18.42
N ALA A 87 2.96 12.77 17.37
CA ALA A 87 2.56 11.84 16.33
C ALA A 87 2.94 10.41 16.74
N ILE A 88 1.94 9.57 17.02
CA ILE A 88 2.11 8.14 17.33
C ILE A 88 1.93 7.35 16.03
N ILE A 89 3.04 7.03 15.38
CA ILE A 89 3.19 6.41 14.05
C ILE A 89 4.30 5.36 14.19
N SER A 90 4.35 4.26 13.41
CA SER A 90 5.10 3.05 13.82
C SER A 90 6.01 2.40 12.75
N PHE A 91 7.32 2.48 12.98
CA PHE A 91 8.43 1.90 12.21
C PHE A 91 9.52 2.97 11.97
N ASP A 92 10.79 2.62 11.74
CA ASP A 92 11.95 3.53 11.93
C ASP A 92 12.40 4.40 10.71
N THR A 93 13.52 5.12 10.86
CA THR A 93 13.59 6.56 10.56
C THR A 93 14.73 7.03 9.61
N VAL A 94 14.37 7.89 8.64
CA VAL A 94 15.19 8.84 7.82
C VAL A 94 16.30 8.33 6.87
N CYS A 95 15.96 8.41 5.59
CA CYS A 95 16.75 8.82 4.42
C CYS A 95 18.11 9.50 4.67
N ASN A 96 19.19 8.73 4.53
CA ASN A 96 20.47 9.12 3.87
C ASN A 96 21.49 7.95 3.86
N GLN A 97 21.20 6.86 4.58
CA GLN A 97 21.84 5.56 4.44
C GLN A 97 20.77 4.51 4.12
N MET A 98 20.05 4.65 3.00
CA MET A 98 18.88 3.83 2.66
C MET A 98 19.24 2.41 2.21
N SER A 99 19.67 1.58 3.16
CA SER A 99 19.47 0.13 3.12
C SER A 99 19.63 -0.49 4.52
N VAL A 100 18.83 -1.53 4.78
CA VAL A 100 18.88 -2.45 5.95
C VAL A 100 18.26 -1.94 7.27
N VAL A 101 17.67 -2.89 8.02
CA VAL A 101 17.16 -2.85 9.41
C VAL A 101 15.76 -2.25 9.66
N LEU A 102 14.74 -3.07 9.41
CA LEU A 102 13.56 -3.16 10.29
C LEU A 102 13.52 -4.56 10.91
N ARG A 103 13.18 -4.69 12.21
CA ARG A 103 12.96 -5.99 12.87
C ARG A 103 11.46 -6.25 13.14
N PRO A 104 10.71 -6.79 12.18
CA PRO A 104 9.39 -7.36 12.48
C PRO A 104 9.54 -8.72 13.20
N LYS A 105 8.42 -9.34 13.58
CA LYS A 105 8.44 -10.72 14.10
C LYS A 105 8.93 -11.69 13.02
N SER A 106 9.69 -12.71 13.41
CA SER A 106 10.43 -13.66 12.56
C SER A 106 9.72 -14.15 11.29
N ARG A 107 8.39 -14.38 11.34
CA ARG A 107 7.60 -14.81 10.18
C ARG A 107 7.57 -13.78 9.03
N PHE A 108 7.65 -12.48 9.33
CA PHE A 108 7.61 -11.42 8.31
C PHE A 108 9.02 -11.09 7.77
N GLU A 109 10.04 -11.19 8.61
CA GLU A 109 11.47 -11.05 8.24
C GLU A 109 11.83 -12.09 7.16
N ALA A 110 11.52 -13.37 7.42
CA ALA A 110 11.67 -14.46 6.46
C ALA A 110 10.78 -14.33 5.20
N MET A 111 9.72 -13.51 5.20
CA MET A 111 8.94 -13.20 4.00
C MET A 111 9.56 -12.05 3.20
N VAL A 112 10.12 -11.04 3.86
CA VAL A 112 10.84 -9.93 3.22
C VAL A 112 12.05 -10.47 2.44
N GLU A 113 12.86 -11.32 3.05
CA GLU A 113 14.02 -11.96 2.40
C GLU A 113 13.62 -12.89 1.23
N ARG A 114 12.39 -13.43 1.24
CA ARG A 114 11.86 -14.34 0.21
C ARG A 114 10.91 -13.63 -0.79
N GLY A 115 10.94 -12.29 -0.87
CA GLY A 115 10.20 -11.53 -1.90
C GLY A 115 8.69 -11.40 -1.63
N GLY A 116 8.31 -11.20 -0.37
CA GLY A 116 6.94 -10.92 0.07
C GLY A 116 6.41 -9.52 -0.29
N PRO A 117 5.23 -9.13 0.26
CA PRO A 117 4.68 -7.79 0.07
C PRO A 117 5.54 -6.74 0.77
N LEU A 118 6.09 -5.82 -0.01
CA LEU A 118 7.02 -4.78 0.45
C LEU A 118 6.44 -3.36 0.38
N GLY A 119 5.39 -3.13 -0.40
CA GLY A 119 4.86 -1.79 -0.68
C GLY A 119 4.39 -1.05 0.60
N GLU A 120 3.72 -1.77 1.50
CA GLU A 120 3.33 -1.24 2.81
C GLU A 120 4.54 -0.80 3.64
N LEU A 121 5.66 -1.54 3.61
CA LEU A 121 6.87 -1.18 4.36
C LEU A 121 7.54 0.08 3.82
N VAL A 122 7.55 0.28 2.49
CA VAL A 122 8.07 1.50 1.86
C VAL A 122 7.26 2.71 2.35
N GLN A 123 5.92 2.65 2.25
CA GLN A 123 5.05 3.74 2.73
C GLN A 123 5.20 4.03 4.24
N TRP A 124 5.41 3.02 5.10
CA TRP A 124 5.68 3.25 6.52
C TRP A 124 7.05 3.92 6.76
N ALA A 125 8.10 3.50 6.05
CA ALA A 125 9.44 4.06 6.17
C ALA A 125 9.48 5.53 5.71
N ASP A 126 8.90 5.83 4.55
CA ASP A 126 8.88 7.18 3.97
C ASP A 126 8.04 8.14 4.82
N LEU A 127 6.95 7.66 5.43
CA LEU A 127 6.16 8.43 6.40
C LEU A 127 6.98 8.75 7.66
N GLY A 128 7.62 7.74 8.27
CA GLY A 128 8.47 7.94 9.45
C GLY A 128 9.65 8.89 9.20
N ALA A 129 10.27 8.76 8.03
CA ALA A 129 11.31 9.66 7.53
C ALA A 129 10.79 11.09 7.37
N SER A 130 9.70 11.28 6.61
CA SER A 130 9.13 12.60 6.31
C SER A 130 8.74 13.36 7.58
N LEU A 131 8.10 12.69 8.54
CA LEU A 131 7.73 13.30 9.83
C LEU A 131 8.93 13.81 10.63
N THR A 132 10.04 13.07 10.59
CA THR A 132 11.25 13.41 11.33
C THR A 132 12.02 14.55 10.63
N ILE A 133 12.02 14.57 9.28
CA ILE A 133 12.55 15.69 8.48
C ILE A 133 11.75 16.98 8.76
N LEU A 134 10.43 16.88 8.92
CA LEU A 134 9.55 17.99 9.35
C LEU A 134 9.67 18.32 10.86
N GLY A 135 10.57 17.67 11.61
CA GLY A 135 10.88 18.00 13.00
C GLY A 135 9.89 17.46 14.06
N HIS A 136 9.01 16.52 13.71
CA HIS A 136 8.07 15.93 14.67
C HIS A 136 8.74 14.93 15.62
N ASN A 137 8.29 14.90 16.87
CA ASN A 137 8.64 13.82 17.80
C ASN A 137 7.78 12.59 17.49
N VAL A 138 8.40 11.64 16.80
CA VAL A 138 7.80 10.41 16.27
C VAL A 138 8.01 9.27 17.26
N THR A 139 6.92 8.64 17.75
CA THR A 139 6.99 7.54 18.72
C THR A 139 6.41 6.23 18.18
N LEU A 140 7.28 5.24 18.02
CA LEU A 140 7.07 4.01 17.27
C LEU A 140 6.65 2.82 18.15
N THR A 141 5.67 2.00 17.71
CA THR A 141 5.22 0.85 18.51
C THR A 141 4.50 -0.26 17.72
N THR A 142 5.11 -1.45 17.68
CA THR A 142 4.44 -2.72 17.30
C THR A 142 3.79 -3.44 18.48
N SER A 143 3.83 -2.87 19.68
CA SER A 143 3.28 -3.44 20.92
C SER A 143 1.89 -2.89 21.21
N GLN A 144 0.88 -3.76 21.24
CA GLN A 144 -0.49 -3.43 21.62
C GLN A 144 -0.59 -2.79 23.01
N HIS A 145 0.25 -3.22 23.96
CA HIS A 145 0.28 -2.67 25.31
C HIS A 145 0.84 -1.23 25.34
N LEU A 146 1.93 -0.99 24.60
CA LEU A 146 2.51 0.36 24.51
C LEU A 146 1.60 1.30 23.70
N LEU A 147 0.99 0.82 22.61
CA LEU A 147 -0.01 1.58 21.84
C LEU A 147 -1.19 2.00 22.73
N HIS A 148 -1.76 1.07 23.51
CA HIS A 148 -2.81 1.40 24.47
C HIS A 148 -2.33 2.41 25.53
N ARG A 149 -1.11 2.26 26.06
CA ARG A 149 -0.54 3.24 27.02
C ARG A 149 -0.36 4.64 26.40
N LEU A 150 0.00 4.73 25.11
CA LEU A 150 0.20 6.00 24.41
C LEU A 150 -1.12 6.68 23.98
N VAL A 151 -2.13 5.91 23.58
CA VAL A 151 -3.42 6.43 23.05
C VAL A 151 -4.51 6.56 24.14
N CYS A 152 -4.41 5.80 25.24
CA CYS A 152 -5.45 5.69 26.27
C CYS A 152 -4.96 6.03 27.68
N GLY A 153 -3.74 6.56 27.80
CA GLY A 153 -2.94 6.61 29.02
C GLY A 153 -3.35 7.61 30.11
N PHE A 154 -4.62 7.64 30.54
CA PHE A 154 -5.00 8.24 31.83
C PHE A 154 -6.17 7.52 32.56
N SER A 155 -6.84 6.52 31.98
CA SER A 155 -7.85 5.76 32.73
C SER A 155 -7.21 4.67 33.62
N ASN A 156 -7.34 4.81 34.94
CA ASN A 156 -6.86 3.84 35.93
C ASN A 156 -7.79 2.62 36.12
N SER A 157 -8.53 2.25 35.06
CA SER A 157 -9.48 1.12 35.05
C SER A 157 -8.76 -0.21 34.73
N LYS A 158 -8.66 -1.10 35.72
CA LYS A 158 -8.23 -2.50 35.49
C LYS A 158 -9.18 -3.20 34.53
N ILE A 159 -8.73 -3.56 33.34
CA ILE A 159 -9.47 -4.41 32.38
C ILE A 159 -8.71 -5.72 32.21
N THR A 160 -9.43 -6.84 32.28
CA THR A 160 -8.88 -8.19 32.17
C THR A 160 -8.50 -8.56 30.74
N SER A 161 -7.37 -9.26 30.58
CA SER A 161 -6.88 -9.72 29.28
C SER A 161 -7.86 -10.68 28.61
N THR A 162 -8.42 -10.27 27.47
CA THR A 162 -9.03 -11.19 26.50
C THR A 162 -8.33 -10.99 25.15
N HIS A 163 -7.78 -12.07 24.59
CA HIS A 163 -6.96 -11.99 23.40
C HIS A 163 -7.81 -11.75 22.14
N ARG A 164 -7.79 -10.52 21.62
CA ARG A 164 -8.16 -10.20 20.24
C ARG A 164 -7.09 -9.29 19.61
N PRO A 165 -6.70 -9.52 18.34
CA PRO A 165 -5.91 -8.56 17.60
C PRO A 165 -6.73 -7.28 17.36
N VAL A 166 -6.05 -6.14 17.22
CA VAL A 166 -6.69 -4.82 17.06
C VAL A 166 -7.14 -4.59 15.61
N THR A 167 -8.06 -5.43 15.14
CA THR A 167 -8.91 -5.17 13.96
C THR A 167 -10.36 -4.86 14.36
N SER A 168 -10.63 -4.82 15.67
CA SER A 168 -11.79 -4.15 16.27
C SER A 168 -11.41 -3.64 17.65
N ILE A 169 -12.00 -2.52 18.07
CA ILE A 169 -12.07 -2.11 19.48
C ILE A 169 -13.56 -2.12 19.85
N PRO A 170 -14.10 -3.26 20.33
CA PRO A 170 -15.48 -3.34 20.78
C PRO A 170 -15.57 -3.01 22.28
N GLY A 171 -16.34 -1.96 22.60
CA GLY A 171 -16.34 -1.32 23.92
C GLY A 171 -15.80 0.11 23.81
N GLU A 172 -16.29 1.01 24.65
CA GLU A 172 -16.07 2.46 24.53
C GLU A 172 -14.57 2.82 24.39
N PRO A 173 -14.14 3.36 23.24
CA PRO A 173 -12.73 3.56 22.96
C PRO A 173 -12.22 4.87 23.55
N CYS A 174 -10.93 5.11 23.34
CA CYS A 174 -10.19 6.29 23.78
C CYS A 174 -10.56 7.52 22.91
N SER A 175 -11.82 7.93 23.05
CA SER A 175 -12.59 8.82 22.18
C SER A 175 -11.88 10.12 21.74
N PRO A 176 -11.23 10.92 22.61
CA PRO A 176 -10.65 12.21 22.20
C PRO A 176 -9.54 12.12 21.15
N PHE A 177 -8.98 10.93 20.88
CA PHE A 177 -7.95 10.74 19.85
C PHE A 177 -8.50 10.24 18.51
N ARG A 178 -9.79 9.86 18.44
CA ARG A 178 -10.43 9.25 17.25
C ARG A 178 -10.30 10.11 15.99
N CYS A 179 -10.39 11.43 16.14
CA CYS A 179 -10.28 12.40 15.05
C CYS A 179 -8.82 12.66 14.59
N ARG A 180 -7.84 12.31 15.43
CA ARG A 180 -6.40 12.43 15.16
C ARG A 180 -5.80 11.20 14.47
N PHE A 181 -6.54 10.10 14.41
CA PHE A 181 -6.09 8.91 13.67
C PHE A 181 -5.90 9.21 12.18
N ARG A 182 -4.86 8.60 11.59
CA ARG A 182 -4.64 8.44 10.16
C ARG A 182 -4.31 6.98 9.91
N ILE A 183 -5.05 6.34 9.00
CA ILE A 183 -5.05 4.88 8.82
C ILE A 183 -4.49 4.55 7.45
N LEU A 184 -3.30 3.96 7.40
CA LEU A 184 -2.71 3.50 6.15
C LEU A 184 -3.53 2.31 5.62
N ASP A 185 -4.17 2.52 4.48
CA ASP A 185 -5.02 1.56 3.77
C ASP A 185 -4.69 1.67 2.28
N SER A 186 -3.78 0.81 1.82
CA SER A 186 -3.19 0.88 0.47
C SER A 186 -4.23 1.02 -0.64
N PHE A 187 -5.39 0.33 -0.51
CA PHE A 187 -6.43 0.23 -1.54
C PHE A 187 -7.62 1.17 -1.32
N GLY A 188 -7.77 1.71 -0.12
CA GLY A 188 -8.81 2.66 0.26
C GLY A 188 -10.13 2.04 0.68
N THR A 189 -10.87 2.83 1.47
CA THR A 189 -12.13 2.46 2.12
C THR A 189 -13.21 3.47 1.72
N GLU A 190 -14.19 3.02 0.95
CA GLU A 190 -15.32 3.85 0.51
C GLU A 190 -16.33 4.06 1.66
N PRO A 191 -17.00 5.23 1.74
CA PRO A 191 -17.92 5.57 2.86
C PRO A 191 -19.01 4.52 3.10
N ALA A 192 -19.51 3.92 2.02
CA ALA A 192 -20.52 2.85 2.05
C ALA A 192 -20.10 1.60 2.85
N PHE A 193 -18.79 1.32 2.98
CA PHE A 193 -18.24 0.21 3.77
C PHE A 193 -17.66 0.67 5.11
N ASN A 194 -17.35 1.97 5.25
CA ASN A 194 -16.82 2.57 6.46
C ASN A 194 -17.87 2.66 7.58
N LEU A 195 -19.08 3.14 7.26
CA LEU A 195 -20.16 3.28 8.24
C LEU A 195 -20.84 1.93 8.47
N GLY A 196 -20.50 1.25 9.57
CA GLY A 196 -20.83 -0.14 9.83
C GLY A 196 -22.31 -0.42 10.05
N THR A 197 -23.11 0.56 10.48
CA THR A 197 -24.58 0.46 10.50
C THR A 197 -25.14 0.40 9.07
N TYR A 198 -24.74 1.34 8.22
CA TYR A 198 -25.14 1.40 6.82
C TYR A 198 -24.66 0.20 6.02
N ALA A 199 -23.38 -0.19 6.15
CA ALA A 199 -22.79 -1.33 5.47
C ALA A 199 -23.57 -2.63 5.76
N ARG A 200 -23.96 -2.87 7.02
CA ARG A 200 -24.83 -4.00 7.39
C ARG A 200 -26.23 -3.87 6.77
N SER A 201 -26.85 -2.69 6.81
CA SER A 201 -28.19 -2.46 6.25
C SER A 201 -28.30 -2.64 4.72
N ARG A 202 -27.18 -2.50 3.99
CA ARG A 202 -27.08 -2.66 2.53
C ARG A 202 -26.37 -3.96 2.12
N GLU A 203 -26.16 -4.89 3.06
CA GLU A 203 -25.44 -6.17 2.88
C GLU A 203 -24.02 -6.06 2.28
N TYR A 204 -23.33 -4.93 2.49
CA TYR A 204 -21.98 -4.71 1.98
C TYR A 204 -20.95 -5.53 2.77
N LYS A 205 -20.65 -6.73 2.25
CA LYS A 205 -19.69 -7.69 2.82
C LYS A 205 -18.26 -7.16 2.75
N THR A 206 -17.77 -6.61 3.85
CA THR A 206 -16.36 -6.24 4.08
C THR A 206 -15.77 -7.01 5.26
N LEU A 207 -14.46 -7.28 5.20
CA LEU A 207 -13.67 -7.80 6.33
C LEU A 207 -12.77 -6.73 6.98
N TRP A 208 -12.78 -5.51 6.44
CA TRP A 208 -11.79 -4.47 6.75
C TRP A 208 -12.37 -3.09 7.04
N GLY A 209 -13.63 -2.83 6.65
CA GLY A 209 -14.35 -1.58 6.94
C GLY A 209 -15.06 -1.58 8.30
N SER A 210 -16.18 -0.86 8.41
CA SER A 210 -16.97 -0.70 9.65
C SER A 210 -16.20 -0.06 10.81
N TRP A 211 -15.37 0.95 10.52
CA TRP A 211 -14.62 1.73 11.52
C TRP A 211 -15.36 2.99 12.00
N ASP A 212 -16.36 3.46 11.24
CA ASP A 212 -17.13 4.70 11.47
C ASP A 212 -16.25 5.98 11.59
N LEU A 213 -15.11 6.02 10.90
CA LEU A 213 -14.17 7.17 10.89
C LEU A 213 -14.58 8.22 9.85
N HIS A 214 -13.99 9.42 9.87
CA HIS A 214 -14.15 10.34 8.74
C HIS A 214 -13.37 9.79 7.53
N PRO A 215 -13.96 9.63 6.32
CA PRO A 215 -13.33 8.91 5.21
C PRO A 215 -11.93 9.43 4.78
N GLN A 216 -11.66 10.73 4.93
CA GLN A 216 -10.34 11.32 4.64
C GLN A 216 -9.26 10.97 5.69
N GLN A 217 -9.59 10.27 6.77
CA GLN A 217 -8.60 9.72 7.71
C GLN A 217 -7.89 8.47 7.16
N PHE A 218 -8.46 7.79 6.17
CA PHE A 218 -7.77 6.71 5.45
C PHE A 218 -6.74 7.30 4.48
N MET A 219 -5.58 6.66 4.39
CA MET A 219 -4.38 7.13 3.69
C MET A 219 -3.94 6.07 2.67
N THR A 220 -4.05 6.40 1.39
CA THR A 220 -3.93 5.45 0.27
C THR A 220 -2.52 5.41 -0.35
N MET A 221 -2.18 4.26 -0.95
CA MET A 221 -0.89 4.03 -1.65
C MET A 221 -0.80 4.81 -2.96
N PHE A 222 -1.91 4.88 -3.69
CA PHE A 222 -2.05 5.64 -4.92
C PHE A 222 -3.31 6.50 -4.87
N PRO A 223 -3.39 7.61 -5.62
CA PRO A 223 -4.50 8.56 -5.54
C PRO A 223 -5.78 8.07 -6.26
N HIS A 224 -6.22 6.85 -6.01
CA HIS A 224 -7.32 6.17 -6.71
C HIS A 224 -8.68 6.23 -5.99
N THR A 225 -8.73 6.66 -4.72
CA THR A 225 -9.97 6.73 -3.94
C THR A 225 -10.12 8.14 -3.34
N PRO A 226 -10.81 9.09 -4.01
CA PRO A 226 -10.89 10.49 -3.58
C PRO A 226 -11.71 10.73 -2.31
N ASP A 227 -12.44 9.71 -1.84
CA ASP A 227 -13.03 9.68 -0.49
C ASP A 227 -11.99 9.61 0.64
N ASN A 228 -10.76 9.21 0.31
CA ASN A 228 -9.65 9.05 1.22
C ASN A 228 -8.54 10.06 0.88
N SER A 229 -7.63 10.30 1.82
CA SER A 229 -6.40 11.02 1.52
C SER A 229 -5.43 10.13 0.74
N PHE A 230 -4.64 10.75 -0.14
CA PHE A 230 -3.52 10.11 -0.82
C PHE A 230 -2.25 10.35 0.01
N LEU A 231 -1.60 9.30 0.51
CA LEU A 231 -0.32 9.44 1.21
C LEU A 231 0.85 9.21 0.25
N GLY A 232 0.79 8.18 -0.57
CA GLY A 232 1.88 7.81 -1.48
C GLY A 232 3.09 7.25 -0.74
N PHE A 233 4.24 7.37 -1.40
CA PHE A 233 5.57 6.94 -0.97
C PHE A 233 6.61 7.75 -1.78
N VAL A 234 7.91 7.58 -1.51
CA VAL A 234 9.00 8.15 -2.30
C VAL A 234 9.55 7.08 -3.25
N SER A 235 9.66 7.40 -4.52
CA SER A 235 10.37 6.57 -5.51
C SER A 235 11.76 7.17 -5.77
N GLU A 236 12.62 6.45 -6.49
CA GLU A 236 13.90 7.01 -6.91
C GLU A 236 13.69 8.30 -7.72
N GLU A 237 14.52 9.31 -7.47
CA GLU A 237 14.46 10.57 -8.22
C GLU A 237 15.25 10.44 -9.52
N ALA A 238 14.56 10.61 -10.65
CA ALA A 238 15.13 10.53 -11.98
C ALA A 238 16.37 11.44 -12.12
N MET A 239 17.56 10.82 -12.18
CA MET A 239 18.84 11.53 -12.12
C MET A 239 18.94 12.70 -13.11
N ASN A 240 19.25 13.88 -12.56
CA ASN A 240 19.44 15.13 -13.30
C ASN A 240 20.40 14.99 -14.48
N ALA A 241 20.08 15.66 -15.59
CA ALA A 241 20.81 15.55 -16.85
C ALA A 241 22.28 16.02 -16.75
N ASP A 242 22.62 16.86 -15.78
CA ASP A 242 24.00 17.29 -15.53
C ASP A 242 24.80 16.27 -14.72
N VAL A 243 24.17 15.54 -13.79
CA VAL A 243 24.81 14.39 -13.09
C VAL A 243 25.10 13.26 -14.08
N LYS A 244 24.25 13.07 -15.11
CA LYS A 244 24.55 12.15 -16.21
C LYS A 244 25.89 12.48 -16.89
N LYS A 245 26.23 13.76 -17.15
CA LYS A 245 27.45 14.12 -17.89
C LYS A 245 28.76 13.63 -17.25
N GLU A 246 28.81 13.52 -15.92
CA GLU A 246 29.99 13.00 -15.22
C GLU A 246 29.98 11.46 -15.07
N ALA A 247 28.86 10.80 -15.39
CA ALA A 247 28.66 9.35 -15.24
C ALA A 247 28.40 8.58 -16.56
N THR A 248 28.15 9.27 -17.68
CA THR A 248 27.74 8.63 -18.96
C THR A 248 28.81 8.59 -20.05
N ASP A 249 30.07 8.35 -19.68
CA ASP A 249 30.96 7.61 -20.57
C ASP A 249 30.67 6.10 -20.42
N SER A 250 30.39 5.43 -21.55
CA SER A 250 30.26 3.97 -21.76
C SER A 250 28.94 3.22 -21.43
N TYR A 251 27.94 3.79 -20.77
CA TYR A 251 26.69 3.06 -20.44
C TYR A 251 25.58 3.14 -21.52
N GLU A 252 25.68 2.33 -22.57
CA GLU A 252 24.56 2.09 -23.52
C GLU A 252 23.40 1.33 -22.84
N LYS A 253 22.13 1.72 -23.10
CA LYS A 253 20.97 0.93 -22.65
C LYS A 253 20.91 -0.41 -23.38
N GLY A 254 20.73 -1.50 -22.64
CA GLY A 254 20.60 -2.83 -23.22
C GLY A 254 19.18 -3.09 -23.74
N ASN A 255 19.06 -3.83 -24.85
CA ASN A 255 17.79 -4.39 -25.31
C ASN A 255 17.36 -5.54 -24.37
N VAL A 256 16.94 -5.19 -23.16
CA VAL A 256 16.62 -6.11 -22.07
C VAL A 256 15.30 -5.70 -21.40
N ALA A 257 14.40 -6.67 -21.28
CA ALA A 257 13.19 -6.61 -20.49
C ALA A 257 13.37 -7.33 -19.15
N VAL A 258 12.78 -6.78 -18.08
CA VAL A 258 12.67 -7.42 -16.76
C VAL A 258 11.19 -7.65 -16.45
N VAL A 259 10.86 -8.87 -16.02
CA VAL A 259 9.47 -9.24 -15.69
C VAL A 259 9.13 -8.89 -14.24
N TYR A 260 8.02 -8.17 -14.05
CA TYR A 260 7.50 -7.78 -12.75
C TYR A 260 6.71 -8.92 -12.09
N ALA A 261 7.44 -9.95 -11.65
CA ALA A 261 6.86 -11.11 -10.98
C ALA A 261 7.89 -11.78 -10.06
N LYS A 262 7.65 -11.74 -8.74
CA LYS A 262 8.61 -12.22 -7.70
C LYS A 262 8.35 -13.64 -7.19
N GLN A 263 7.19 -14.25 -7.48
CA GLN A 263 6.81 -15.58 -6.99
C GLN A 263 6.16 -16.40 -8.11
N GLU A 264 6.33 -17.73 -8.08
CA GLU A 264 6.03 -18.63 -9.21
C GLU A 264 4.59 -18.54 -9.74
N TYR A 265 3.58 -18.44 -8.87
CA TYR A 265 2.16 -18.32 -9.31
C TYR A 265 1.87 -17.09 -10.16
N MET A 266 2.73 -16.06 -10.14
CA MET A 266 2.59 -14.87 -10.98
C MET A 266 2.91 -15.15 -12.46
N TRP A 267 3.50 -16.32 -12.77
CA TRP A 267 4.07 -16.63 -14.09
C TRP A 267 3.14 -17.43 -15.01
N GLU A 268 1.93 -17.79 -14.58
CA GLU A 268 0.95 -18.58 -15.38
C GLU A 268 0.69 -17.99 -16.78
N VAL A 269 0.76 -16.67 -16.93
CA VAL A 269 0.56 -15.93 -18.20
C VAL A 269 1.88 -15.68 -18.95
N CYS A 270 3.03 -15.74 -18.27
CA CYS A 270 4.30 -15.18 -18.75
C CYS A 270 4.79 -15.79 -20.07
N THR A 271 4.58 -17.08 -20.29
CA THR A 271 5.13 -17.83 -21.43
C THR A 271 4.80 -17.17 -22.78
N LYS A 272 3.55 -16.70 -22.98
CA LYS A 272 3.13 -16.00 -24.20
C LYS A 272 3.80 -14.63 -24.38
N VAL A 273 4.02 -13.92 -23.27
CA VAL A 273 4.63 -12.59 -23.24
C VAL A 273 6.13 -12.70 -23.54
N ALA A 274 6.83 -13.62 -22.88
CA ALA A 274 8.24 -13.90 -23.13
C ALA A 274 8.51 -14.29 -24.59
N PHE A 275 7.74 -15.22 -25.17
CA PHE A 275 7.85 -15.56 -26.60
C PHE A 275 7.44 -14.42 -27.57
N SER A 276 6.82 -13.34 -27.07
CA SER A 276 6.53 -12.14 -27.85
C SER A 276 7.65 -11.08 -27.75
N LEU A 277 8.42 -11.08 -26.65
CA LEU A 277 9.54 -10.17 -26.37
C LEU A 277 10.89 -10.68 -26.90
N VAL A 278 11.18 -11.97 -26.74
CA VAL A 278 12.46 -12.63 -27.08
C VAL A 278 12.97 -12.36 -28.52
N PRO A 279 12.12 -12.18 -29.55
CA PRO A 279 12.59 -11.79 -30.89
C PRO A 279 13.17 -10.36 -31.01
N PHE A 280 13.00 -9.52 -29.98
CA PHE A 280 13.39 -8.10 -29.98
C PHE A 280 14.38 -7.74 -28.87
N MET A 281 14.35 -8.47 -27.74
CA MET A 281 15.10 -8.17 -26.53
C MET A 281 15.27 -9.42 -25.65
N CYS A 282 16.35 -9.44 -24.86
CA CYS A 282 16.52 -10.42 -23.78
C CYS A 282 15.41 -10.26 -22.73
N VAL A 283 14.97 -11.36 -22.10
CA VAL A 283 14.01 -11.34 -21.00
C VAL A 283 14.66 -11.93 -19.74
N HIS A 284 14.86 -11.08 -18.73
CA HIS A 284 15.34 -11.44 -17.39
C HIS A 284 14.17 -11.77 -16.45
N THR A 285 14.32 -12.85 -15.67
CA THR A 285 13.39 -13.21 -14.59
C THR A 285 14.03 -12.98 -13.20
N LEU A 286 13.21 -12.59 -12.23
CA LEU A 286 13.64 -12.32 -10.85
C LEU A 286 13.18 -13.41 -9.84
N VAL A 287 12.54 -14.47 -10.30
CA VAL A 287 12.26 -15.67 -9.50
C VAL A 287 13.52 -16.52 -9.42
N LEU A 288 13.84 -17.07 -8.25
CA LEU A 288 14.96 -18.00 -8.07
C LEU A 288 14.58 -19.42 -8.56
N PRO A 289 15.43 -20.11 -9.35
CA PRO A 289 16.69 -19.64 -9.92
C PRO A 289 16.44 -18.67 -11.09
N SER A 290 17.11 -17.52 -11.09
CA SER A 290 16.93 -16.45 -12.10
C SER A 290 17.23 -16.96 -13.51
N GLN A 291 16.26 -16.85 -14.41
CA GLN A 291 16.35 -17.32 -15.79
C GLN A 291 16.55 -16.15 -16.75
N LEU A 292 17.27 -16.41 -17.84
CA LEU A 292 17.55 -15.45 -18.88
C LEU A 292 17.22 -16.06 -20.26
N PHE A 293 16.22 -15.50 -20.92
CA PHE A 293 15.81 -15.89 -22.26
C PHE A 293 16.35 -14.89 -23.29
N CYS A 294 17.32 -15.30 -24.09
CA CYS A 294 17.96 -14.50 -25.13
C CYS A 294 18.27 -15.36 -26.36
N PHE A 295 18.22 -14.78 -27.56
CA PHE A 295 18.92 -15.34 -28.74
C PHE A 295 20.37 -14.85 -28.88
N ASN A 296 20.68 -13.66 -28.34
CA ASN A 296 22.04 -13.13 -28.21
C ASN A 296 22.15 -12.43 -26.85
N ARG A 297 23.28 -12.60 -26.14
CA ARG A 297 23.52 -11.87 -24.88
C ARG A 297 23.89 -10.41 -25.18
N SER A 298 23.22 -9.47 -24.51
CA SER A 298 23.75 -8.13 -24.29
C SER A 298 24.67 -8.13 -23.08
N ASN A 299 25.69 -7.27 -23.08
CA ASN A 299 26.56 -7.02 -21.93
C ASN A 299 26.10 -5.81 -21.08
N SER A 300 25.04 -5.11 -21.47
CA SER A 300 24.51 -3.99 -20.70
C SER A 300 23.52 -4.44 -19.64
N PHE A 301 23.69 -3.89 -18.43
CA PHE A 301 22.83 -4.12 -17.26
C PHE A 301 21.68 -3.11 -17.15
N LEU A 302 21.63 -2.09 -18.01
CA LEU A 302 20.54 -1.11 -18.01
C LEU A 302 19.33 -1.66 -18.78
N PHE A 303 18.25 -1.90 -18.06
CA PHE A 303 16.99 -2.40 -18.59
C PHE A 303 16.25 -1.32 -19.38
N GLN A 304 15.47 -1.74 -20.38
CA GLN A 304 14.71 -0.85 -21.26
C GLN A 304 13.21 -1.02 -21.10
N VAL A 305 12.75 -2.21 -20.68
CA VAL A 305 11.33 -2.52 -20.49
C VAL A 305 11.10 -3.23 -19.15
N PHE A 306 10.11 -2.77 -18.40
CA PHE A 306 9.57 -3.46 -17.22
C PHE A 306 8.22 -4.06 -17.60
N VAL A 307 8.02 -5.36 -17.36
CA VAL A 307 6.92 -6.13 -17.95
C VAL A 307 5.98 -6.66 -16.89
N GLY A 308 4.81 -6.04 -16.76
CA GLY A 308 3.72 -6.50 -15.91
C GLY A 308 3.02 -7.75 -16.45
N LEU A 309 2.71 -8.70 -15.56
CA LEU A 309 1.95 -9.93 -15.90
C LEU A 309 0.49 -9.91 -15.45
N GLY A 310 0.04 -8.81 -14.81
CA GLY A 310 -1.32 -8.63 -14.30
C GLY A 310 -1.43 -8.75 -12.78
N PHE A 311 -0.38 -9.23 -12.10
CA PHE A 311 -0.25 -9.25 -10.65
C PHE A 311 1.23 -9.02 -10.28
N PRO A 312 1.56 -8.34 -9.15
CA PRO A 312 0.66 -7.66 -8.21
C PRO A 312 0.04 -6.38 -8.80
N TYR A 313 -1.13 -6.00 -8.30
CA TYR A 313 -1.77 -4.72 -8.63
C TYR A 313 -1.14 -3.58 -7.82
N GLU A 314 -1.02 -2.40 -8.43
CA GLU A 314 -0.85 -1.12 -7.70
C GLU A 314 0.28 -1.12 -6.63
N GLY A 315 1.43 -1.71 -6.97
CA GLY A 315 2.66 -1.68 -6.16
C GLY A 315 3.69 -0.67 -6.66
N PRO A 316 4.77 -0.36 -5.91
CA PRO A 316 5.67 0.75 -6.21
C PRO A 316 6.64 0.50 -7.39
N ALA A 317 7.04 -0.75 -7.64
CA ALA A 317 8.10 -1.10 -8.59
C ALA A 317 7.93 -0.60 -10.04
N PRO A 318 6.72 -0.46 -10.63
CA PRO A 318 6.55 0.20 -11.91
C PRO A 318 6.95 1.69 -11.90
N ILE A 319 6.77 2.40 -10.78
CA ILE A 319 7.21 3.80 -10.62
C ILE A 319 8.74 3.86 -10.53
N GLU A 320 9.35 2.98 -9.72
CA GLU A 320 10.82 2.81 -9.63
C GLU A 320 11.44 2.53 -11.02
N ALA A 321 10.81 1.66 -11.80
CA ALA A 321 11.27 1.32 -13.15
C ALA A 321 11.18 2.52 -14.12
N ILE A 322 10.14 3.35 -14.03
CA ILE A 322 9.97 4.55 -14.86
C ILE A 322 10.94 5.66 -14.41
N ALA A 323 11.22 5.77 -13.11
CA ALA A 323 12.26 6.65 -12.57
C ALA A 323 13.65 6.30 -13.11
N MET A 324 14.00 5.01 -13.20
CA MET A 324 15.21 4.53 -13.89
C MET A 324 15.15 4.68 -15.43
N GLY A 325 14.00 5.07 -16.00
CA GLY A 325 13.81 5.28 -17.44
C GLY A 325 13.53 4.00 -18.23
N CYS A 326 12.93 2.98 -17.62
CA CYS A 326 12.33 1.85 -18.33
C CYS A 326 10.94 2.23 -18.86
N ALA A 327 10.55 1.64 -19.99
CA ALA A 327 9.14 1.60 -20.39
C ALA A 327 8.38 0.54 -19.58
N PHE A 328 7.27 0.88 -18.94
CA PHE A 328 6.39 -0.08 -18.29
C PHE A 328 5.33 -0.61 -19.28
N LEU A 329 5.46 -1.88 -19.67
CA LEU A 329 4.48 -2.61 -20.45
C LEU A 329 3.53 -3.35 -19.50
N GLN A 330 2.23 -3.06 -19.53
CA GLN A 330 1.26 -3.63 -18.57
C GLN A 330 -0.01 -4.19 -19.22
N PRO A 331 -0.69 -5.16 -18.59
CA PRO A 331 -1.97 -5.67 -19.10
C PRO A 331 -3.13 -4.70 -18.90
N ARG A 332 -4.01 -4.68 -19.90
CA ARG A 332 -5.38 -4.17 -19.85
C ARG A 332 -6.31 -5.25 -19.27
N PHE A 333 -7.26 -4.85 -18.42
CA PHE A 333 -8.31 -5.72 -17.88
C PHE A 333 -9.65 -5.35 -18.50
N ASN A 334 -10.17 -6.24 -19.35
CA ASN A 334 -11.50 -6.14 -19.93
C ASN A 334 -12.25 -7.48 -19.77
N PRO A 335 -13.28 -7.57 -18.91
CA PRO A 335 -13.81 -6.49 -18.06
C PRO A 335 -12.83 -6.06 -16.94
N PRO A 336 -12.92 -4.80 -16.47
CA PRO A 336 -12.15 -4.32 -15.32
C PRO A 336 -12.28 -5.21 -14.08
N HIS A 337 -11.18 -5.39 -13.34
CA HIS A 337 -11.19 -6.17 -12.09
C HIS A 337 -11.77 -5.35 -10.92
N SER A 338 -12.45 -6.02 -10.00
CA SER A 338 -13.16 -5.41 -8.87
C SER A 338 -13.47 -6.45 -7.79
N SER A 339 -13.99 -5.99 -6.64
CA SER A 339 -14.46 -6.85 -5.54
C SER A 339 -15.59 -7.84 -5.92
N LYS A 340 -16.22 -7.67 -7.09
CA LYS A 340 -17.29 -8.55 -7.60
C LYS A 340 -16.81 -9.69 -8.50
N ASN A 341 -15.68 -9.52 -9.20
CA ASN A 341 -15.20 -10.46 -10.23
C ASN A 341 -13.74 -10.94 -10.05
N ASN A 342 -13.01 -10.41 -9.06
CA ASN A 342 -11.62 -10.79 -8.81
C ASN A 342 -11.42 -11.23 -7.35
N ASN A 343 -10.73 -12.36 -7.14
CA ASN A 343 -10.56 -12.96 -5.83
C ASN A 343 -9.69 -12.12 -4.87
N PHE A 344 -8.71 -11.37 -5.37
CA PHE A 344 -7.86 -10.50 -4.55
C PHE A 344 -8.62 -9.28 -4.00
N TYR A 345 -9.59 -8.77 -4.75
CA TYR A 345 -10.42 -7.63 -4.33
C TYR A 345 -11.65 -8.06 -3.51
N ARG A 346 -11.94 -9.37 -3.40
CA ARG A 346 -13.11 -9.88 -2.69
C ARG A 346 -13.08 -9.48 -1.21
N GLY A 347 -14.12 -8.77 -0.75
CA GLY A 347 -14.26 -8.33 0.64
C GLY A 347 -13.41 -7.11 1.04
N LYS A 348 -12.63 -6.52 0.12
CA LYS A 348 -12.05 -5.17 0.31
C LYS A 348 -13.18 -4.12 0.42
N PRO A 349 -13.01 -3.04 1.20
CA PRO A 349 -14.05 -2.05 1.51
C PRO A 349 -14.29 -1.04 0.37
N THR A 350 -14.42 -1.53 -0.87
CA THR A 350 -14.47 -0.68 -2.07
C THR A 350 -15.22 -1.36 -3.23
N THR A 351 -15.97 -0.56 -4.00
CA THR A 351 -16.58 -0.92 -5.29
C THR A 351 -15.72 -0.58 -6.51
N ARG A 352 -14.56 0.07 -6.29
CA ARG A 352 -13.60 0.49 -7.33
C ARG A 352 -13.27 -0.63 -8.31
N LYS A 353 -13.12 -0.23 -9.58
CA LYS A 353 -12.78 -1.08 -10.71
C LYS A 353 -11.43 -0.65 -11.27
N ILE A 354 -10.58 -1.59 -11.67
CA ILE A 354 -9.28 -1.30 -12.28
C ILE A 354 -9.21 -1.77 -13.74
N SER A 355 -8.79 -0.86 -14.63
CA SER A 355 -8.67 -1.04 -16.09
C SER A 355 -7.36 -1.71 -16.52
N SER A 356 -6.37 -1.74 -15.65
CA SER A 356 -5.01 -2.25 -15.90
C SER A 356 -4.34 -2.68 -14.61
N GLN A 357 -3.15 -3.29 -14.68
CA GLN A 357 -2.39 -3.71 -13.50
C GLN A 357 -2.03 -2.53 -12.57
N HIS A 358 -1.83 -1.34 -13.13
CA HIS A 358 -1.45 -0.14 -12.40
C HIS A 358 -2.18 1.10 -12.97
N PRO A 359 -3.45 1.33 -12.62
CA PRO A 359 -4.28 2.39 -13.21
C PRO A 359 -3.69 3.79 -13.07
N TYR A 360 -2.99 4.09 -11.96
CA TYR A 360 -2.27 5.36 -11.82
C TYR A 360 -1.23 5.59 -12.93
N ALA A 361 -0.53 4.54 -13.37
CA ALA A 361 0.48 4.65 -14.42
C ALA A 361 -0.16 4.76 -15.81
N GLU A 362 -1.35 4.16 -15.99
CA GLU A 362 -2.18 4.34 -17.18
C GLU A 362 -2.74 5.77 -17.32
N GLU A 363 -3.23 6.35 -16.22
CA GLU A 363 -3.95 7.63 -16.21
C GLU A 363 -3.03 8.86 -16.05
N PHE A 364 -2.06 8.82 -15.13
CA PHE A 364 -1.25 10.00 -14.75
C PHE A 364 0.15 10.05 -15.39
N ILE A 365 0.62 8.95 -16.00
CA ILE A 365 1.93 8.88 -16.65
C ILE A 365 1.78 8.62 -18.16
N GLY A 366 1.14 7.52 -18.55
CA GLY A 366 0.85 7.19 -19.95
C GLY A 366 2.09 7.05 -20.85
N LYS A 367 1.88 7.08 -22.16
CA LYS A 367 2.98 7.08 -23.15
C LYS A 367 3.74 8.42 -23.12
N PRO A 368 5.07 8.44 -23.26
CA PRO A 368 5.95 7.35 -23.70
C PRO A 368 6.65 6.61 -22.55
N HIS A 369 6.04 6.50 -21.36
CA HIS A 369 6.59 5.70 -20.26
C HIS A 369 5.79 4.42 -20.01
N VAL A 370 4.49 4.41 -20.33
CA VAL A 370 3.55 3.33 -20.00
C VAL A 370 2.76 2.88 -21.23
N TRP A 371 2.72 1.57 -21.47
CA TRP A 371 1.96 0.92 -22.54
C TRP A 371 0.99 -0.10 -21.94
N THR A 372 -0.30 0.25 -21.82
CA THR A 372 -1.34 -0.73 -21.50
C THR A 372 -1.78 -1.49 -22.76
N VAL A 373 -1.65 -2.82 -22.78
CA VAL A 373 -1.97 -3.71 -23.93
C VAL A 373 -2.84 -4.90 -23.51
N ASP A 374 -3.57 -5.56 -24.42
CA ASP A 374 -4.08 -6.90 -24.13
C ASP A 374 -2.92 -7.90 -24.12
N ILE A 375 -2.64 -8.48 -22.93
CA ILE A 375 -1.58 -9.47 -22.72
C ILE A 375 -1.82 -10.79 -23.49
N ASN A 376 -3.03 -11.03 -23.99
CA ASN A 376 -3.34 -12.17 -24.87
C ASN A 376 -3.06 -11.88 -26.34
N ASN A 377 -2.93 -10.61 -26.72
CA ASN A 377 -2.73 -10.18 -28.10
C ASN A 377 -1.23 -10.00 -28.41
N SER A 378 -0.58 -11.10 -28.82
CA SER A 378 0.84 -11.11 -29.20
C SER A 378 1.20 -10.08 -30.27
N THR A 379 0.26 -9.65 -31.12
CA THR A 379 0.49 -8.61 -32.14
C THR A 379 0.56 -7.22 -31.49
N GLU A 380 -0.33 -6.92 -30.55
CA GLU A 380 -0.31 -5.66 -29.78
C GLU A 380 0.94 -5.55 -28.92
N ILE A 381 1.35 -6.64 -28.24
CA ILE A 381 2.62 -6.71 -27.51
C ILE A 381 3.81 -6.41 -28.45
N ARG A 382 3.90 -7.11 -29.59
CA ARG A 382 5.02 -6.95 -30.54
C ARG A 382 5.08 -5.57 -31.17
N GLN A 383 3.94 -4.89 -31.34
CA GLN A 383 3.94 -3.50 -31.82
C GLN A 383 4.35 -2.53 -30.72
N ALA A 384 3.78 -2.66 -29.51
CA ALA A 384 4.16 -1.82 -28.37
C ALA A 384 5.67 -1.88 -28.08
N VAL A 385 6.28 -3.05 -28.18
CA VAL A 385 7.73 -3.24 -27.98
C VAL A 385 8.56 -2.53 -29.06
N LYS A 386 8.13 -2.54 -30.33
CA LYS A 386 8.78 -1.73 -31.39
C LYS A 386 8.63 -0.24 -31.13
N ASP A 387 7.44 0.21 -30.75
CA ASP A 387 7.19 1.61 -30.39
C ASP A 387 8.12 2.06 -29.25
N ILE A 388 8.29 1.23 -28.22
CA ILE A 388 9.20 1.47 -27.08
C ILE A 388 10.67 1.60 -27.55
N LEU A 389 11.14 0.66 -28.38
CA LEU A 389 12.50 0.68 -28.92
C LEU A 389 12.79 1.96 -29.73
N HIS A 390 11.77 2.49 -30.42
CA HIS A 390 11.88 3.73 -31.20
C HIS A 390 11.75 5.00 -30.34
N ALA A 391 11.02 4.96 -29.22
CA ALA A 391 10.65 6.14 -28.44
C ALA A 391 11.74 6.71 -27.52
N GLN A 392 12.83 5.97 -27.27
CA GLN A 392 13.97 6.37 -26.41
C GLN A 392 13.56 6.97 -25.04
N VAL A 393 12.75 6.19 -24.31
CA VAL A 393 12.19 6.55 -22.99
C VAL A 393 13.25 7.08 -22.02
N GLN A 394 12.94 8.21 -21.39
CA GLN A 394 13.78 8.88 -20.40
C GLN A 394 13.35 8.55 -18.96
N PRO A 395 14.27 8.65 -17.98
CA PRO A 395 13.95 8.76 -16.56
C PRO A 395 12.84 9.77 -16.27
N PHE A 396 11.82 9.37 -15.52
CA PHE A 396 10.73 10.24 -15.07
C PHE A 396 10.17 9.82 -13.71
N THR A 397 10.13 10.76 -12.75
CA THR A 397 9.47 10.58 -11.45
C THR A 397 8.37 11.65 -11.33
N PRO A 398 7.09 11.30 -11.13
CA PRO A 398 6.04 12.29 -10.88
C PRO A 398 6.35 13.05 -9.57
N ARG A 399 6.14 14.38 -9.53
CA ARG A 399 6.51 15.21 -8.37
C ARG A 399 5.97 14.67 -7.04
N GLU A 400 4.73 14.20 -7.01
CA GLU A 400 4.11 13.59 -5.83
C GLU A 400 4.78 12.31 -5.29
N PHE A 401 5.66 11.66 -6.05
CA PHE A 401 6.50 10.53 -5.64
C PHE A 401 7.99 10.89 -5.46
N THR A 402 8.33 12.19 -5.43
CA THR A 402 9.65 12.70 -5.02
C THR A 402 9.70 13.01 -3.53
N CYS A 403 10.89 13.21 -2.96
CA CYS A 403 11.07 13.62 -1.57
C CYS A 403 10.34 14.94 -1.29
N GLU A 404 10.54 15.95 -2.15
CA GLU A 404 9.89 17.27 -2.04
C GLU A 404 8.37 17.15 -2.06
N GLY A 405 7.81 16.41 -3.02
CA GLY A 405 6.37 16.26 -3.17
C GLY A 405 5.72 15.47 -2.04
N MET A 406 6.40 14.49 -1.43
CA MET A 406 5.87 13.82 -0.24
C MET A 406 5.92 14.73 0.99
N LEU A 407 7.00 15.51 1.18
CA LEU A 407 7.12 16.47 2.27
C LEU A 407 6.07 17.59 2.19
N GLU A 408 5.88 18.21 1.02
CA GLU A 408 4.86 19.23 0.75
C GLU A 408 3.46 18.70 1.11
N ARG A 409 3.09 17.53 0.59
CA ARG A 409 1.80 16.88 0.82
C ARG A 409 1.56 16.57 2.30
N LEU A 410 2.58 16.05 2.99
CA LEU A 410 2.47 15.68 4.39
C LEU A 410 2.39 16.92 5.30
N GLN A 411 3.18 17.96 5.02
CA GLN A 411 3.12 19.23 5.74
C GLN A 411 1.72 19.87 5.62
N ALA A 412 1.14 19.90 4.42
CA ALA A 412 -0.20 20.41 4.21
C ALA A 412 -1.27 19.62 5.00
N TYR A 413 -1.21 18.29 5.02
CA TYR A 413 -2.12 17.47 5.84
C TYR A 413 -1.95 17.72 7.35
N ILE A 414 -0.72 17.84 7.84
CA ILE A 414 -0.44 18.09 9.26
C ILE A 414 -0.92 19.49 9.68
N THR A 415 -0.80 20.48 8.79
CA THR A 415 -1.18 21.88 9.07
C THR A 415 -2.70 22.10 8.97
N HIS A 416 -3.38 21.48 7.99
CA HIS A 416 -4.74 21.87 7.61
C HIS A 416 -5.82 20.79 7.83
N GLN A 417 -5.45 19.53 8.11
CA GLN A 417 -6.42 18.44 8.24
C GLN A 417 -6.85 18.17 9.71
N CYS A 418 -6.62 19.12 10.61
CA CYS A 418 -7.04 19.03 12.01
C CYS A 418 -8.48 19.53 12.21
N PRO A 419 -9.39 18.73 12.82
CA PRO A 419 -10.81 19.05 12.86
C PRO A 419 -11.24 20.05 13.95
N GLU A 420 -10.30 20.60 14.72
CA GLU A 420 -10.59 21.67 15.68
C GLU A 420 -10.87 23.02 14.96
N ASP A 421 -10.31 23.23 13.76
CA ASP A 421 -10.49 24.45 12.93
C ASP A 421 -11.38 24.25 11.68
N ALA A 422 -11.86 23.02 11.43
CA ALA A 422 -12.55 22.63 10.20
C ALA A 422 -13.97 23.22 10.01
N VAL A 423 -14.39 24.16 10.86
CA VAL A 423 -15.69 24.85 10.77
C VAL A 423 -15.64 26.04 9.80
N GLU A 424 -14.47 26.69 9.63
CA GLU A 424 -14.34 27.90 8.80
C GLU A 424 -13.20 27.89 7.77
N SER A 425 -12.28 26.91 7.81
CA SER A 425 -11.10 26.83 6.91
C SER A 425 -11.40 26.38 5.46
N SER A 426 -12.61 26.64 4.95
CA SER A 426 -13.09 26.21 3.61
C SER A 426 -12.55 27.07 2.45
N GLY A 427 -11.23 27.24 2.34
CA GLY A 427 -10.58 28.14 1.37
C GLY A 427 -10.94 27.84 -0.10
N CYS A 428 -11.00 26.57 -0.50
CA CYS A 428 -11.22 26.18 -1.90
C CYS A 428 -12.70 26.18 -2.36
N VAL A 429 -13.61 26.95 -1.73
CA VAL A 429 -15.03 27.11 -2.18
C VAL A 429 -15.14 28.10 -3.35
N VAL A 430 -14.35 27.88 -4.40
CA VAL A 430 -14.41 28.70 -5.63
C VAL A 430 -15.53 28.20 -6.52
N ARG A 431 -16.67 28.90 -6.56
CA ARG A 431 -17.79 28.68 -7.50
C ARG A 431 -17.43 29.06 -8.97
N ARG A 432 -16.34 28.51 -9.51
CA ARG A 432 -15.98 28.57 -10.93
C ARG A 432 -16.20 27.22 -11.59
N ARG A 433 -16.48 27.22 -12.90
CA ARG A 433 -16.38 26.02 -13.74
C ARG A 433 -14.91 25.69 -13.95
N VAL A 434 -14.35 24.84 -13.10
CA VAL A 434 -13.04 24.21 -13.34
C VAL A 434 -13.16 23.34 -14.61
N PRO A 435 -12.17 23.33 -15.53
CA PRO A 435 -12.16 22.38 -16.64
C PRO A 435 -12.15 20.95 -16.10
N ALA A 436 -13.03 20.08 -16.61
CA ALA A 436 -13.21 18.73 -16.07
C ALA A 436 -11.91 17.92 -16.00
N LEU A 437 -11.00 18.13 -16.97
CA LEU A 437 -9.68 17.51 -17.10
C LEU A 437 -8.69 17.83 -15.96
N LEU A 438 -8.94 18.89 -15.17
CA LEU A 438 -8.11 19.30 -14.02
C LEU A 438 -8.99 19.44 -12.76
N SER A 439 -10.01 18.59 -12.64
CA SER A 439 -10.92 18.57 -11.50
C SER A 439 -11.02 17.17 -10.89
N ARG A 440 -11.10 17.09 -9.57
CA ARG A 440 -11.27 15.86 -8.80
C ARG A 440 -12.35 16.06 -7.74
N CYS A 441 -13.11 15.01 -7.46
CA CYS A 441 -14.11 15.04 -6.39
C CYS A 441 -13.46 15.34 -5.03
N GLU A 442 -14.09 16.21 -4.24
CA GLU A 442 -13.61 16.62 -2.91
C GLU A 442 -14.72 16.39 -1.88
N PRO A 443 -14.62 15.35 -1.03
CA PRO A 443 -15.74 14.96 -0.19
C PRO A 443 -16.07 15.98 0.90
N ALA A 444 -15.10 16.78 1.38
CA ALA A 444 -15.35 17.82 2.37
C ALA A 444 -16.37 18.88 1.87
N LEU A 445 -16.40 19.13 0.55
CA LEU A 445 -17.28 20.12 -0.05
C LEU A 445 -18.74 19.65 -0.23
N PHE A 446 -19.07 18.37 0.02
CA PHE A 446 -20.46 17.88 -0.13
C PHE A 446 -21.46 18.62 0.77
N HIS A 447 -21.04 19.05 1.96
CA HIS A 447 -21.88 19.83 2.88
C HIS A 447 -22.46 21.10 2.23
N HIS A 448 -21.68 21.80 1.40
CA HIS A 448 -22.10 23.04 0.75
C HIS A 448 -23.04 22.82 -0.46
N ILE A 449 -23.14 21.59 -0.98
CA ILE A 449 -24.02 21.22 -2.10
C ILE A 449 -25.22 20.36 -1.69
N ASN A 450 -25.32 19.95 -0.42
CA ASN A 450 -26.46 19.23 0.14
C ASN A 450 -27.66 20.19 0.40
N SER A 451 -28.12 20.91 -0.63
CA SER A 451 -29.18 21.92 -0.53
C SER A 451 -30.17 21.86 -1.70
N ALA A 452 -31.43 22.21 -1.43
CA ALA A 452 -32.56 22.03 -2.34
C ALA A 452 -32.68 23.12 -3.43
N LEU A 453 -31.64 23.28 -4.26
CA LEU A 453 -31.66 24.26 -5.36
C LEU A 453 -32.49 23.77 -6.56
N ASN A 454 -33.54 24.51 -6.89
CA ASN A 454 -34.48 24.31 -8.01
C ASN A 454 -35.28 22.99 -8.00
N CYS A 455 -35.52 22.45 -6.80
CA CYS A 455 -36.33 21.25 -6.56
C CYS A 455 -37.84 21.52 -6.59
N SER A 456 -38.64 20.58 -7.09
CA SER A 456 -40.11 20.55 -6.91
C SER A 456 -40.52 19.72 -5.70
N SER A 457 -39.71 18.73 -5.32
CA SER A 457 -39.87 17.94 -4.10
C SER A 457 -38.49 17.61 -3.52
N VAL A 458 -38.42 17.43 -2.22
CA VAL A 458 -37.17 17.18 -1.47
C VAL A 458 -37.39 15.99 -0.55
N GLU A 459 -36.53 14.98 -0.67
CA GLU A 459 -36.53 13.77 0.14
C GLU A 459 -35.19 13.64 0.84
N PRO A 460 -35.08 14.03 2.12
CA PRO A 460 -33.89 13.75 2.91
C PRO A 460 -33.89 12.26 3.30
N ASP A 461 -32.85 11.50 2.94
CA ASP A 461 -32.72 10.06 3.23
C ASP A 461 -31.24 9.65 3.40
N VAL A 462 -30.98 8.41 3.82
CA VAL A 462 -29.67 7.86 4.16
C VAL A 462 -29.14 6.98 3.01
N SER A 463 -28.30 7.57 2.14
CA SER A 463 -27.63 6.84 1.07
C SER A 463 -26.31 7.47 0.64
N HIS A 464 -25.27 6.66 0.43
CA HIS A 464 -23.99 7.10 -0.13
C HIS A 464 -24.08 7.73 -1.53
N LEU A 465 -25.23 7.62 -2.21
CA LEU A 465 -25.44 8.22 -3.53
C LEU A 465 -25.86 9.70 -3.47
N PHE A 466 -26.22 10.23 -2.31
CA PHE A 466 -26.74 11.59 -2.15
C PHE A 466 -25.62 12.62 -1.85
N PRO A 467 -25.79 13.90 -2.22
CA PRO A 467 -26.96 14.52 -2.83
C PRO A 467 -27.16 14.16 -4.32
N ALA A 468 -28.41 14.06 -4.77
CA ALA A 468 -28.75 13.69 -6.15
C ALA A 468 -30.12 14.19 -6.61
N TYR A 469 -30.34 14.22 -7.93
CA TYR A 469 -31.65 14.46 -8.56
C TYR A 469 -32.21 13.18 -9.19
N SER A 470 -33.53 13.07 -9.33
CA SER A 470 -34.13 12.04 -10.19
C SER A 470 -33.85 12.32 -11.70
N PRO A 471 -33.58 11.31 -12.55
CA PRO A 471 -33.15 11.54 -13.94
C PRO A 471 -34.15 12.25 -14.85
N TRP A 472 -35.44 12.24 -14.50
CA TRP A 472 -36.55 12.75 -15.31
C TRP A 472 -37.41 13.81 -14.59
N GLY A 473 -37.07 14.19 -13.36
CA GLY A 473 -37.87 15.10 -12.53
C GLY A 473 -37.04 16.17 -11.82
N ARG A 474 -37.71 16.97 -10.99
CA ARG A 474 -37.09 17.93 -10.07
C ARG A 474 -37.13 17.45 -8.62
N GLN A 475 -37.12 16.13 -8.42
CA GLN A 475 -37.07 15.50 -7.11
C GLN A 475 -35.62 15.43 -6.66
N CYS A 476 -35.35 15.94 -5.47
CA CYS A 476 -34.00 16.08 -4.92
C CYS A 476 -33.85 15.21 -3.68
N HIS A 477 -32.85 14.33 -3.70
CA HIS A 477 -32.49 13.49 -2.58
C HIS A 477 -31.33 14.14 -1.84
N LEU A 478 -31.54 14.47 -0.56
CA LEU A 478 -30.53 15.09 0.30
C LEU A 478 -30.00 14.05 1.29
N GLN A 479 -28.71 14.16 1.61
CA GLN A 479 -28.06 13.32 2.61
C GLN A 479 -28.53 13.71 4.01
N GLN A 480 -28.99 12.75 4.81
CA GLN A 480 -29.16 12.92 6.27
C GLN A 480 -27.91 12.55 7.08
N GLU A 481 -27.05 11.67 6.57
CA GLU A 481 -25.88 11.12 7.28
C GLU A 481 -24.56 11.62 6.68
N PRO A 482 -23.87 12.61 7.30
CA PRO A 482 -22.61 13.14 6.80
C PRO A 482 -21.52 12.10 6.54
N PHE A 483 -21.45 11.02 7.33
CA PHE A 483 -20.46 9.96 7.16
C PHE A 483 -20.67 9.11 5.89
N LEU A 484 -21.74 9.36 5.13
CA LEU A 484 -22.03 8.76 3.83
C LEU A 484 -21.84 9.71 2.64
N PHE A 485 -21.39 10.96 2.83
CA PHE A 485 -20.93 11.76 1.70
C PHE A 485 -19.78 11.04 0.99
N SER A 486 -19.93 10.84 -0.33
CA SER A 486 -19.15 9.84 -1.08
C SER A 486 -18.92 10.25 -2.53
N CYS A 487 -17.67 10.33 -2.95
CA CYS A 487 -17.27 10.43 -4.34
C CYS A 487 -17.56 9.13 -5.10
N ALA A 488 -17.29 7.97 -4.50
CA ALA A 488 -17.69 6.68 -5.04
C ALA A 488 -19.22 6.49 -5.09
N GLY A 489 -19.67 5.57 -5.94
CA GLY A 489 -21.08 5.16 -6.08
C GLY A 489 -21.80 5.78 -7.29
N SER A 490 -22.59 4.95 -7.98
CA SER A 490 -23.41 5.32 -9.15
C SER A 490 -24.61 4.38 -9.30
N ASP A 491 -25.80 4.90 -9.58
CA ASP A 491 -27.01 4.12 -9.89
C ASP A 491 -27.80 4.82 -11.01
N PRO A 492 -28.36 4.11 -12.01
CA PRO A 492 -29.14 4.73 -13.09
C PRO A 492 -30.36 5.54 -12.61
N SER A 493 -30.86 5.27 -11.41
CA SER A 493 -32.01 5.93 -10.79
C SER A 493 -31.70 7.34 -10.28
N PHE A 494 -30.43 7.78 -10.29
CA PHE A 494 -30.00 9.05 -9.70
C PHE A 494 -28.97 9.79 -10.56
N ARG A 495 -29.15 11.11 -10.74
CA ARG A 495 -28.14 12.03 -11.25
C ARG A 495 -27.47 12.73 -10.07
N ARG A 496 -26.27 12.26 -9.70
CA ARG A 496 -25.54 12.71 -8.51
C ARG A 496 -25.06 14.16 -8.66
N LEU A 497 -25.14 14.92 -7.57
CA LEU A 497 -24.46 16.21 -7.41
C LEU A 497 -23.07 15.96 -6.84
N CYS A 498 -22.02 16.11 -7.65
CA CYS A 498 -20.63 15.93 -7.20
C CYS A 498 -20.01 17.29 -6.85
N ALA A 499 -19.34 17.38 -5.70
CA ALA A 499 -18.46 18.49 -5.38
C ALA A 499 -17.05 18.18 -5.88
N CYS A 500 -16.42 19.10 -6.60
CA CYS A 500 -15.08 18.93 -7.14
C CYS A 500 -14.20 20.15 -6.86
N ARG A 501 -12.91 19.93 -6.64
CA ARG A 501 -11.86 20.96 -6.58
C ARG A 501 -10.90 20.85 -7.77
N ALA A 502 -10.12 21.91 -8.00
CA ALA A 502 -8.92 21.84 -8.81
C ALA A 502 -7.79 21.10 -8.05
N PHE A 503 -6.79 20.62 -8.79
CA PHE A 503 -5.58 20.05 -8.21
C PHE A 503 -4.31 20.54 -8.91
N LEU A 504 -3.17 20.50 -8.22
CA LEU A 504 -1.88 20.87 -8.78
C LEU A 504 -1.35 19.78 -9.73
N PRO A 505 -0.88 20.11 -10.95
CA PRO A 505 -0.25 19.15 -11.85
C PRO A 505 0.93 18.44 -11.17
N GLY A 506 0.87 17.11 -11.08
CA GLY A 506 1.88 16.30 -10.39
C GLY A 506 1.80 16.34 -8.85
N GLN A 507 0.78 16.95 -8.25
CA GLN A 507 0.46 16.89 -6.82
C GLN A 507 -1.07 16.87 -6.63
N VAL A 508 -1.69 15.73 -6.92
CA VAL A 508 -3.16 15.60 -6.97
C VAL A 508 -3.82 15.74 -5.58
N ALA A 509 -3.04 15.55 -4.50
CA ALA A 509 -3.46 15.74 -3.12
C ALA A 509 -3.90 17.19 -2.81
N LEU A 510 -3.29 18.20 -3.45
CA LEU A 510 -3.46 19.60 -3.05
C LEU A 510 -4.30 20.40 -4.05
N CYS A 511 -5.14 21.29 -3.52
CA CYS A 511 -5.75 22.42 -4.25
C CYS A 511 -4.65 23.48 -4.52
N PRO A 512 -4.74 24.31 -5.57
CA PRO A 512 -3.76 25.38 -5.81
C PRO A 512 -3.62 26.37 -4.65
N ASP A 513 -4.69 26.55 -3.87
CA ASP A 513 -4.74 27.40 -2.67
C ASP A 513 -4.49 26.60 -1.36
N CYS A 514 -3.74 25.49 -1.44
CA CYS A 514 -3.39 24.60 -0.31
C CYS A 514 -1.91 24.15 -0.29
N GLN A 515 -1.01 25.03 -0.72
CA GLN A 515 0.44 24.91 -0.49
C GLN A 515 0.86 25.71 0.75
#